data_AF-A0A7S2M746-F1
#
_entry.id   AF-A0A7S2M746-F1
#
_cell.length_a   1.000
_cell.length_b   1.000
_cell.length_c   1.000
_cell.angle_alpha   90.00
_cell.angle_beta   90.00
_cell.angle_gamma   90.00
#
_symmetry.space_group_name_H-M   'P 1'
#
loop_
_entity.id
_entity.type
_entity.pdbx_description
1 polymer ?
#
loop_
_entity_poly.entity_id
_entity_poly.type
_entity_poly.pdbx_seq_one_letter_code
_entity_poly.pdbx_strand_id
1 'polypeptide(L)'
;SLTPATHFLVANEEDGIIYRYGIWDDDKSSDDDDHTTIIKAALDAIGSSRAGRVALPSEHPASNLLPSSATRSILVQSIDGYGSGGKSCLIIGSDKLLPAYTKNDLRWIGQLAVEPKI
;
A
#
# COMPACT_ATOMS: atom_id res chain seq x y z
N SER A 1 -21.65 -3.98 -5.99
CA SER A 1 -20.51 -3.85 -6.92
C SER A 1 -19.26 -3.84 -6.07
N LEU A 2 -18.46 -4.92 -6.10
CA LEU A 2 -17.17 -4.92 -5.41
C LEU A 2 -16.24 -3.95 -6.15
N THR A 3 -15.65 -3.03 -5.42
CA THR A 3 -14.77 -2.00 -5.96
C THR A 3 -13.49 -2.63 -6.50
N PRO A 4 -13.06 -2.36 -7.74
CA PRO A 4 -11.83 -2.94 -8.27
C PRO A 4 -10.66 -2.11 -7.75
N ALA A 5 -10.22 -2.38 -6.53
CA ALA A 5 -8.82 -2.16 -6.24
C ALA A 5 -8.12 -3.23 -7.07
N THR A 6 -7.41 -2.77 -8.09
CA THR A 6 -6.82 -3.65 -9.08
C THR A 6 -5.48 -4.19 -8.58
N HIS A 7 -4.85 -3.49 -7.63
CA HIS A 7 -3.52 -3.82 -7.15
C HIS A 7 -3.38 -3.61 -5.65
N PHE A 8 -2.84 -4.62 -4.97
CA PHE A 8 -2.50 -4.58 -3.55
C PHE A 8 -1.11 -5.16 -3.33
N LEU A 9 -0.34 -4.53 -2.45
CA LEU A 9 0.97 -4.98 -2.03
C LEU A 9 1.04 -5.00 -0.51
N VAL A 10 1.58 -6.08 0.04
CA VAL A 10 2.08 -6.10 1.41
C VAL A 10 3.58 -5.92 1.34
N ALA A 11 4.08 -4.88 1.99
CA ALA A 11 5.49 -4.54 2.01
C ALA A 11 5.99 -4.34 3.44
N ASN A 12 7.23 -4.71 3.66
CA ASN A 12 7.92 -4.63 4.93
C ASN A 12 9.26 -3.93 4.73
N GLU A 13 9.68 -3.15 5.73
CA GLU A 13 10.91 -2.36 5.70
C GLU A 13 12.18 -3.19 5.53
N GLU A 14 12.21 -4.41 6.04
CA GLU A 14 13.37 -5.32 6.02
C GLU A 14 13.25 -6.37 4.92
N ASP A 15 12.03 -6.87 4.64
CA ASP A 15 11.80 -7.95 3.68
C ASP A 15 11.43 -7.47 2.26
N GLY A 16 11.21 -6.17 2.06
CA GLY A 16 10.73 -5.65 0.78
C GLY A 16 9.26 -5.99 0.50
N ILE A 17 8.93 -6.34 -0.74
CA ILE A 17 7.55 -6.73 -1.11
C ILE A 17 7.32 -8.21 -0.72
N ILE A 18 6.51 -8.43 0.32
CA ILE A 18 6.15 -9.78 0.80
C ILE A 18 5.08 -10.42 -0.09
N TYR A 19 4.11 -9.62 -0.52
CA TYR A 19 2.98 -10.12 -1.29
C TYR A 19 2.48 -9.09 -2.30
N ARG A 20 2.04 -9.58 -3.46
CA ARG A 20 1.41 -8.76 -4.51
C ARG A 20 0.18 -9.46 -5.05
N TYR A 21 -0.88 -8.69 -5.29
CA TYR A 21 -2.10 -9.13 -5.96
C TYR A 21 -2.50 -8.11 -7.02
N GLY A 22 -2.86 -8.56 -8.21
CA GLY A 22 -3.26 -7.71 -9.34
C GLY A 22 -2.73 -8.23 -10.68
N ILE A 23 -3.07 -7.53 -11.77
CA ILE A 23 -2.58 -7.83 -13.12
C ILE A 23 -1.42 -6.90 -13.42
N TRP A 24 -0.20 -7.43 -13.27
CA TRP A 24 1.04 -6.69 -13.50
C TRP A 24 1.46 -6.84 -14.95
N ASP A 25 1.68 -5.73 -15.64
CA ASP A 25 2.52 -5.74 -16.84
C ASP A 25 3.97 -5.76 -16.32
N ASP A 26 4.74 -6.79 -16.68
CA ASP A 26 6.08 -7.12 -16.12
C ASP A 26 7.18 -6.05 -16.35
N ASP A 27 6.83 -4.85 -16.83
CA ASP A 27 7.78 -3.83 -17.32
C ASP A 27 8.39 -2.92 -16.23
N LYS A 28 7.99 -3.03 -14.96
CA LYS A 28 8.61 -2.27 -13.86
C LYS A 28 9.52 -3.16 -13.02
N SER A 29 10.64 -3.60 -13.60
CA SER A 29 11.74 -4.20 -12.83
C SER A 29 12.60 -3.10 -12.20
N SER A 30 12.24 -2.62 -11.02
CA SER A 30 13.17 -1.91 -10.14
C SER A 30 13.90 -2.92 -9.26
N ASP A 31 15.20 -2.72 -9.02
CA ASP A 31 16.00 -3.56 -8.12
C ASP A 31 15.44 -3.53 -6.69
N ASP A 32 15.62 -4.62 -5.94
CA ASP A 32 15.09 -4.79 -4.58
C ASP A 32 15.57 -3.69 -3.61
N ASP A 33 16.77 -3.14 -3.83
CA ASP A 33 17.32 -2.01 -3.05
C ASP A 33 16.53 -0.71 -3.26
N ASP A 34 16.02 -0.48 -4.47
CA ASP A 34 15.16 0.66 -4.78
C ASP A 34 13.79 0.49 -4.09
N HIS A 35 13.27 -0.73 -4.04
CA HIS A 35 11.99 -1.02 -3.39
C HIS A 35 12.04 -0.71 -1.91
N THR A 36 13.10 -1.14 -1.22
CA THR A 36 13.28 -0.90 0.22
C THR A 36 13.26 0.59 0.54
N THR A 37 13.94 1.40 -0.26
CA THR A 37 13.97 2.87 -0.09
C THR A 37 12.58 3.48 -0.31
N ILE A 38 11.85 3.01 -1.32
CA ILE A 38 10.49 3.47 -1.61
C ILE A 38 9.51 3.06 -0.50
N ILE A 39 9.64 1.85 0.05
CA ILE A 39 8.80 1.34 1.15
C ILE A 39 9.00 2.19 2.40
N LYS A 40 10.24 2.55 2.74
CA LYS A 40 10.55 3.46 3.85
C LYS A 40 9.87 4.82 3.67
N ALA A 41 9.93 5.40 2.48
CA ALA A 41 9.24 6.65 2.18
C ALA A 41 7.71 6.54 2.37
N ALA A 42 7.11 5.41 1.98
CA ALA A 42 5.69 5.16 2.20
C ALA A 42 5.34 5.04 3.69
N LEU A 43 6.17 4.33 4.46
CA LEU A 43 6.01 4.16 5.90
C LEU A 43 6.17 5.48 6.67
N ASP A 44 7.12 6.33 6.28
CA ASP A 44 7.32 7.66 6.85
C ASP A 44 6.10 8.57 6.62
N ALA A 45 5.52 8.51 5.41
CA ALA A 45 4.30 9.25 5.09
C ALA A 45 3.11 8.81 5.97
N ILE A 46 2.99 7.51 6.26
CA ILE A 46 1.95 7.00 7.18
C ILE A 46 2.27 7.33 8.63
N GLY A 47 3.54 7.33 9.05
CA GLY A 47 3.94 7.60 10.43
C GLY A 47 3.47 8.96 10.96
N SER A 48 3.20 9.90 10.05
CA SER A 48 2.62 11.21 10.34
C SER A 48 1.08 11.20 10.49
N SER A 49 0.41 10.10 10.15
CA SER A 49 -1.05 9.95 10.17
C SER A 49 -1.56 9.36 11.48
N ARG A 50 -2.44 10.11 12.15
CA ARG A 50 -3.18 9.62 13.35
C ARG A 50 -4.07 8.41 13.08
N ALA A 51 -4.50 8.22 11.83
CA ALA A 51 -5.40 7.14 11.44
C ALA A 51 -4.63 5.88 10.98
N GLY A 52 -3.29 5.89 10.98
CA GLY A 52 -2.48 4.80 10.46
C GLY A 52 -2.58 4.62 8.94
N ARG A 53 -3.17 5.57 8.22
CA ARG A 53 -3.31 5.54 6.76
C ARG A 53 -3.22 6.91 6.12
N VAL A 54 -2.76 6.94 4.88
CA VAL A 54 -2.60 8.16 4.09
C VAL A 54 -2.90 7.88 2.62
N ALA A 55 -3.54 8.83 1.95
CA ALA A 55 -3.63 8.83 0.49
C ALA A 55 -2.42 9.57 -0.07
N LEU A 56 -1.74 8.98 -1.03
CA LEU A 56 -0.54 9.54 -1.65
C LEU A 56 -0.81 9.98 -3.09
N PRO A 57 -0.18 11.08 -3.53
CA PRO A 57 -0.26 11.52 -4.92
C PRO A 57 0.58 10.61 -5.85
N SER A 58 0.31 10.65 -7.15
CA SER A 58 1.01 9.84 -8.17
C SER A 58 2.50 10.11 -8.26
N GLU A 59 2.94 11.30 -7.83
CA GLU A 59 4.33 11.74 -7.83
C GLU A 59 5.11 11.20 -6.62
N HIS A 60 4.41 10.63 -5.62
CA HIS A 60 5.08 10.02 -4.48
C HIS A 60 5.85 8.77 -4.92
N PRO A 61 7.07 8.50 -4.40
CA PRO A 61 7.88 7.35 -4.79
C PRO A 61 7.15 6.00 -4.75
N ALA A 62 6.22 5.83 -3.81
CA ALA A 62 5.36 4.64 -3.68
C ALA A 62 4.59 4.27 -4.96
N SER A 63 4.37 5.20 -5.89
CA SER A 63 3.75 4.91 -7.20
C SER A 63 4.61 4.00 -8.09
N ASN A 64 5.93 3.97 -7.85
CA ASN A 64 6.86 3.09 -8.58
C ASN A 64 6.70 1.62 -8.18
N LEU A 65 6.11 1.33 -7.01
CA LEU A 65 5.79 -0.04 -6.60
C LEU A 65 4.53 -0.58 -7.28
N LEU A 66 3.80 0.25 -8.02
CA LEU A 66 2.52 -0.08 -8.65
C LEU A 66 2.65 -0.04 -10.19
N PRO A 67 1.84 -0.81 -10.92
CA PRO A 67 1.79 -0.68 -12.37
C PRO A 67 1.23 0.71 -12.72
N SER A 68 1.62 1.26 -13.86
CA SER A 68 1.24 2.61 -14.27
C SER A 68 -0.29 2.82 -14.29
N SER A 69 -1.05 1.77 -14.60
CA SER A 69 -2.51 1.73 -14.57
C SER A 69 -3.14 1.91 -13.18
N ALA A 70 -2.36 1.81 -12.09
CA ALA A 70 -2.85 1.82 -10.71
C ALA A 70 -2.29 2.97 -9.86
N THR A 71 -1.64 3.95 -10.48
CA THR A 71 -0.95 5.06 -9.77
C THR A 71 -1.82 6.30 -9.53
N ARG A 72 -3.00 6.39 -10.18
CA ARG A 72 -3.89 7.56 -10.08
C ARG A 72 -4.48 7.74 -8.69
N SER A 73 -4.55 6.68 -7.90
CA SER A 73 -5.01 6.74 -6.52
C SER A 73 -4.29 5.68 -5.71
N ILE A 74 -3.49 6.16 -4.75
CA ILE A 74 -2.63 5.33 -3.92
C ILE A 74 -3.06 5.51 -2.47
N LEU A 75 -3.43 4.42 -1.82
CA LEU A 75 -3.71 4.39 -0.39
C LEU A 75 -2.64 3.54 0.28
N VAL A 76 -2.08 4.03 1.37
CA VAL A 76 -1.14 3.28 2.19
C VAL A 76 -1.65 3.20 3.62
N GLN A 77 -1.62 2.01 4.20
CA GLN A 77 -2.08 1.69 5.55
C GLN A 77 -0.98 0.95 6.30
N SER A 78 -0.63 1.42 7.50
CA SER A 78 0.23 0.68 8.42
C SER A 78 -0.48 -0.59 8.85
N ILE A 79 0.25 -1.71 8.87
CA ILE A 79 -0.23 -2.99 9.36
C ILE A 79 0.83 -3.59 10.29
N ASP A 80 0.38 -4.30 11.31
CA ASP A 80 1.26 -4.93 12.30
C ASP A 80 1.43 -6.43 11.99
N GLY A 81 2.55 -7.02 12.41
CA GLY A 81 2.72 -8.48 12.47
C GLY A 81 2.97 -9.19 11.14
N TYR A 82 3.44 -8.49 10.11
CA TYR A 82 3.86 -9.09 8.84
C TYR A 82 5.37 -8.95 8.64
N GLY A 83 6.05 -10.04 8.23
CA GLY A 83 7.49 -10.07 7.95
C GLY A 83 8.38 -10.55 9.09
N SER A 84 9.69 -10.42 8.90
CA SER A 84 10.77 -10.87 9.80
C SER A 84 11.10 -9.88 10.92
N GLY A 85 10.66 -8.63 10.80
CA GLY A 85 11.00 -7.48 11.65
C GLY A 85 10.54 -6.16 11.03
N GLY A 86 10.85 -5.01 11.63
CA GLY A 86 10.55 -3.69 11.04
C GLY A 86 9.06 -3.31 10.93
N LYS A 87 8.79 -2.17 10.27
CA LYS A 87 7.42 -1.70 10.02
C LYS A 87 6.88 -2.26 8.71
N SER A 88 5.57 -2.52 8.68
CA SER A 88 4.88 -3.02 7.49
C SER A 88 3.75 -2.11 7.04
N CYS A 89 3.48 -2.15 5.73
CA CYS A 89 2.36 -1.44 5.15
C CYS A 89 1.65 -2.24 4.05
N LEU A 90 0.36 -1.96 3.93
CA LEU A 90 -0.48 -2.33 2.80
C LEU A 90 -0.54 -1.13 1.85
N ILE A 91 -0.08 -1.31 0.62
CA ILE A 91 -0.17 -0.32 -0.46
C ILE A 91 -1.27 -0.78 -1.42
N ILE A 92 -2.18 0.13 -1.76
CA ILE A 92 -3.32 -0.14 -2.63
C ILE A 92 -3.31 0.87 -3.77
N GLY A 93 -3.24 0.38 -5.00
CA GLY A 93 -3.29 1.18 -6.22
C GLY A 93 -4.57 0.94 -7.02
N SER A 94 -5.09 2.00 -7.64
CA SER A 94 -6.20 1.90 -8.61
C SER A 94 -6.27 3.14 -9.52
N ASP A 95 -6.87 2.98 -10.69
CA ASP A 95 -7.27 4.08 -11.59
C ASP A 95 -8.55 4.81 -11.11
N LYS A 96 -9.28 4.19 -10.16
CA LYS A 96 -10.65 4.54 -9.77
C LYS A 96 -10.87 4.56 -8.25
N LEU A 97 -9.81 4.61 -7.43
CA LEU A 97 -9.94 4.47 -5.98
C LEU A 97 -10.75 5.59 -5.29
N LEU A 98 -10.85 6.79 -5.87
CA LEU A 98 -11.57 7.90 -5.22
C LEU A 98 -13.02 8.08 -5.68
N PRO A 99 -13.38 7.87 -6.97
CA PRO A 99 -14.79 7.88 -7.38
C PRO A 99 -15.61 6.69 -6.87
N ALA A 100 -14.96 5.57 -6.52
CA ALA A 100 -15.66 4.30 -6.27
C ALA A 100 -15.73 3.88 -4.79
N TYR A 101 -14.99 4.54 -3.89
CA TYR A 101 -14.93 4.13 -2.48
C TYR A 101 -15.60 5.14 -1.57
N THR A 102 -16.72 4.71 -0.97
CA THR A 102 -17.36 5.43 0.12
C THR A 102 -16.65 5.14 1.44
N LYS A 103 -16.94 5.92 2.49
CA LYS A 103 -16.48 5.67 3.86
C LYS A 103 -16.76 4.23 4.34
N ASN A 104 -17.73 3.54 3.75
CA ASN A 104 -18.08 2.16 4.11
C ASN A 104 -17.20 1.13 3.40
N ASP A 105 -16.73 1.40 2.18
CA ASP A 105 -15.94 0.47 1.36
C ASP A 105 -14.49 0.32 1.87
N LEU A 106 -14.01 1.26 2.68
CA LEU A 106 -12.67 1.22 3.30
C LEU A 106 -12.71 0.79 4.79
N ARG A 107 -13.88 0.36 5.31
CA ARG A 107 -13.99 -0.06 6.73
C ARG A 107 -13.14 -1.27 7.06
N TRP A 108 -13.05 -2.23 6.13
CA TRP A 108 -12.24 -3.45 6.30
C TRP A 108 -10.74 -3.13 6.40
N ILE A 109 -10.25 -2.08 5.75
CA ILE A 109 -8.86 -1.64 5.84
C ILE A 109 -8.52 -1.23 7.29
N GLY A 110 -9.45 -0.57 7.98
CA GLY A 110 -9.28 -0.23 9.39
C GLY A 110 -9.32 -1.45 10.33
N GLN A 111 -9.88 -2.58 9.89
CA GLN A 111 -9.88 -3.83 10.66
C GLN A 111 -8.55 -4.59 10.52
N LEU A 112 -7.82 -4.40 9.42
CA LEU A 112 -6.47 -4.95 9.25
C LEU A 112 -5.41 -4.24 10.11
N ALA A 113 -5.73 -3.05 10.63
CA ALA A 113 -4.83 -2.23 11.44
C ALA A 113 -4.80 -2.62 12.93
N VAL A 114 -5.50 -3.69 13.34
CA VAL A 114 -5.70 -4.00 14.76
C VAL A 114 -5.51 -5.50 15.01
N GLU A 115 -4.40 -5.88 15.64
CA GLU A 115 -4.38 -7.09 16.45
C GLU A 115 -5.37 -6.91 17.61
N PRO A 116 -6.30 -7.85 17.86
CA PRO A 116 -7.09 -7.80 19.08
C PRO A 116 -6.14 -7.94 20.26
N LYS A 117 -6.04 -6.89 21.10
CA LYS A 117 -5.40 -7.00 22.40
C LYS A 117 -6.16 -8.06 23.21
N ILE A 118 -5.54 -9.22 23.41
CA ILE A 118 -5.93 -10.22 24.41
C ILE A 118 -5.42 -9.76 25.77
#